data_AF-R9M166-F1
#
_entry.id   AF-R9M166-F1
#
_cell.length_a   1.000
_cell.length_b   1.000
_cell.length_c   1.000
_cell.angle_alpha   90.00
_cell.angle_beta   90.00
_cell.angle_gamma   90.00
#
_symmetry.space_group_name_H-M   'P 1'
#
loop_
_entity.id
_entity.type
_entity.pdbx_description
1 polymer ?
#
loop_
_entity_poly.entity_id
_entity_poly.type
_entity_poly.pdbx_seq_one_letter_code
_entity_poly.pdbx_strand_id
1 'polypeptide(L)'
;MEKKGTVYFFTGLAGAGKTTIGGLFYARLKARSPETVLLDGDQIRGAAGHSSPVTGAVLLEDRYTTAARKAGAWPLFQRCRDLADQGKDVVCCSISMYSDIRQWNRENIENYREIYIKVTRETLYKRDQKKLYSSSAKNVVGVDLPYDEPGHSSIVIQNDGDETPESIVERLIRFFNLNEPV
;
A
#
# COMPACT_ATOMS: atom_id res chain seq x y z
N MET A 1 5.59 20.53 -21.39
CA MET A 1 4.79 19.47 -20.74
C MET A 1 5.04 19.61 -19.25
N GLU A 2 4.02 19.81 -18.44
CA GLU A 2 4.18 19.93 -16.99
C GLU A 2 4.74 18.63 -16.41
N LYS A 3 5.60 18.73 -15.39
CA LYS A 3 6.23 17.57 -14.75
C LYS A 3 5.17 16.74 -14.04
N LYS A 4 5.00 15.48 -14.43
CA LYS A 4 4.08 14.55 -13.75
C LYS A 4 4.61 14.15 -12.38
N GLY A 5 3.70 13.91 -11.44
CA GLY A 5 4.00 13.38 -10.12
C GLY A 5 4.34 11.89 -10.15
N THR A 6 4.79 11.35 -9.01
CA THR A 6 5.17 9.93 -8.85
C THR A 6 4.18 9.18 -7.98
N VAL A 7 3.78 7.98 -8.39
CA VAL A 7 2.94 7.08 -7.57
C VAL A 7 3.83 6.06 -6.88
N TYR A 8 3.94 6.15 -5.56
CA TYR A 8 4.60 5.18 -4.69
C TYR A 8 3.56 4.23 -4.11
N PHE A 9 3.46 3.03 -4.70
CA PHE A 9 2.51 2.00 -4.27
C PHE A 9 3.17 1.01 -3.31
N PHE A 10 2.82 1.13 -2.03
CA PHE A 10 3.18 0.19 -0.98
C PHE A 10 2.19 -0.97 -0.94
N THR A 11 2.66 -2.16 -1.33
CA THR A 11 1.90 -3.41 -1.38
C THR A 11 2.45 -4.46 -0.42
N GLY A 12 1.64 -5.48 -0.10
CA GLY A 12 1.95 -6.50 0.89
C GLY A 12 0.75 -6.94 1.72
N LEU A 13 0.86 -8.06 2.41
CA LEU A 13 -0.24 -8.66 3.19
C LEU A 13 -0.71 -7.77 4.36
N ALA A 14 -1.88 -8.06 4.93
CA ALA A 14 -2.34 -7.39 6.14
C ALA A 14 -1.28 -7.51 7.26
N GLY A 15 -1.08 -6.50 8.10
CA GLY A 15 -0.02 -6.55 9.13
C GLY A 15 1.42 -6.45 8.63
N ALA A 16 1.66 -6.35 7.31
CA ALA A 16 3.01 -6.23 6.75
C ALA A 16 3.72 -4.90 7.09
N GLY A 17 3.00 -3.88 7.58
CA GLY A 17 3.57 -2.57 7.92
C GLY A 17 3.43 -1.49 6.85
N LYS A 18 2.63 -1.72 5.79
CA LYS A 18 2.37 -0.76 4.69
C LYS A 18 1.96 0.63 5.19
N THR A 19 0.92 0.72 6.01
CA THR A 19 0.40 2.00 6.53
C THR A 19 1.43 2.74 7.38
N THR A 20 2.23 2.02 8.18
CA THR A 20 3.30 2.61 9.00
C THR A 20 4.43 3.15 8.12
N ILE A 21 5.02 2.30 7.28
CA ILE A 21 6.17 2.67 6.44
C ILE A 21 5.74 3.71 5.40
N GLY A 22 4.62 3.50 4.72
CA GLY A 22 4.06 4.44 3.74
C GLY A 22 3.63 5.76 4.35
N GLY A 23 3.08 5.77 5.58
CA GLY A 23 2.73 7.00 6.29
C GLY A 23 3.96 7.83 6.66
N LEU A 24 5.03 7.21 7.15
CA LEU A 24 6.31 7.88 7.42
C LEU A 24 6.97 8.37 6.14
N PHE A 25 6.97 7.56 5.07
CA PHE A 25 7.45 7.96 3.74
C PHE A 25 6.66 9.16 3.20
N TYR A 26 5.34 9.13 3.33
CA TYR A 26 4.47 10.25 2.99
C TYR A 26 4.82 11.52 3.77
N ALA A 27 5.06 11.45 5.08
CA ALA A 27 5.42 12.61 5.87
C ALA A 27 6.73 13.26 5.38
N ARG A 28 7.75 12.44 5.06
CA ARG A 28 9.02 12.91 4.48
C ARG A 28 8.81 13.53 3.10
N LEU A 29 7.98 12.93 2.26
CA LEU A 29 7.68 13.42 0.92
C LEU A 29 6.82 14.70 0.94
N LYS A 30 5.86 14.80 1.85
CA LYS A 30 4.99 15.98 2.02
C LYS A 30 5.77 17.21 2.44
N ALA A 31 6.83 17.06 3.25
CA ALA A 31 7.69 18.16 3.68
C ALA A 31 8.43 18.84 2.49
N ARG A 32 8.68 18.09 1.41
CA ARG A 32 9.34 18.60 0.19
C ARG A 32 8.41 18.87 -0.97
N SER A 33 7.27 18.19 -1.00
CA SER A 33 6.23 18.27 -2.04
C SER A 33 4.90 18.47 -1.34
N PRO A 34 4.54 19.72 -0.97
CA PRO A 34 3.38 20.03 -0.13
C PRO A 34 2.04 19.57 -0.70
N GLU A 35 1.96 19.26 -1.99
CA GLU A 35 0.75 18.74 -2.64
C GLU A 35 0.66 17.21 -2.65
N THR A 36 1.63 16.50 -2.07
CA THR A 36 1.63 15.03 -1.98
C THR A 36 0.32 14.53 -1.35
N VAL A 37 -0.24 13.45 -1.90
CA VAL A 37 -1.49 12.83 -1.42
C VAL A 37 -1.21 11.44 -0.86
N LEU A 38 -1.83 11.11 0.29
CA LEU A 38 -1.86 9.76 0.86
C LEU A 38 -3.20 9.10 0.55
N LEU A 39 -3.17 7.90 -0.04
CA LEU A 39 -4.34 7.05 -0.27
C LEU A 39 -4.13 5.70 0.41
N ASP A 40 -4.69 5.53 1.60
CA ASP A 40 -4.58 4.30 2.38
C ASP A 40 -5.90 3.49 2.32
N GLY A 41 -5.80 2.24 1.89
CA GLY A 41 -6.94 1.37 1.71
C GLY A 41 -7.68 1.03 3.01
N ASP A 42 -7.00 1.00 4.16
CA ASP A 42 -7.67 0.81 5.45
C ASP A 42 -8.45 2.07 5.84
N GLN A 43 -7.89 3.27 5.60
CA GLN A 43 -8.60 4.53 5.85
C GLN A 43 -9.83 4.67 4.95
N ILE A 44 -9.70 4.38 3.65
CA ILE A 44 -10.81 4.43 2.68
C ILE A 44 -11.92 3.45 3.10
N ARG A 45 -11.57 2.21 3.46
CA ARG A 45 -12.55 1.21 3.92
C ARG A 45 -13.19 1.58 5.26
N GLY A 46 -12.42 2.16 6.18
CA GLY A 46 -12.93 2.66 7.45
C GLY A 46 -13.95 3.78 7.25
N ALA A 47 -13.63 4.75 6.39
CA ALA A 47 -14.54 5.86 6.05
C ALA A 47 -15.81 5.38 5.35
N ALA A 48 -15.73 4.29 4.57
CA ALA A 48 -16.89 3.66 3.94
C ALA A 48 -17.68 2.71 4.87
N GLY A 49 -17.26 2.55 6.13
CA GLY A 49 -17.93 1.67 7.10
C GLY A 49 -17.69 0.17 6.87
N HIS A 50 -16.73 -0.21 6.01
CA HIS A 50 -16.44 -1.62 5.73
C HIS A 50 -15.63 -2.29 6.85
N SER A 51 -14.91 -1.49 7.64
CA SER A 51 -14.13 -1.93 8.80
C SER A 51 -14.12 -0.88 9.90
N SER A 52 -13.85 -1.31 11.13
CA SER A 52 -13.65 -0.38 12.24
C SER A 52 -12.42 0.51 11.97
N PRO A 53 -12.54 1.84 12.07
CA PRO A 53 -11.41 2.75 11.95
C PRO A 53 -10.44 2.64 13.13
N VAL A 54 -10.89 2.07 14.26
CA VAL A 54 -10.09 1.91 15.48
C VAL A 54 -9.34 0.58 15.48
N THR A 55 -10.06 -0.53 15.25
CA THR A 55 -9.50 -1.87 15.41
C THR A 55 -9.12 -2.52 14.08
N GLY A 56 -9.56 -1.97 12.94
CA GLY A 56 -9.42 -2.61 11.64
C GLY A 56 -10.26 -3.88 11.48
N ALA A 57 -11.14 -4.19 12.44
CA ALA A 57 -12.03 -5.35 12.37
C ALA A 57 -12.98 -5.21 11.16
N VAL A 58 -13.19 -6.31 10.45
CA VAL A 58 -14.09 -6.38 9.29
C VAL A 58 -15.53 -6.23 9.79
N LEU A 59 -16.28 -5.28 9.22
CA LEU A 59 -17.69 -5.05 9.54
C LEU A 59 -18.61 -5.58 8.44
N LEU A 60 -18.15 -5.59 7.19
CA LEU A 60 -18.89 -6.06 6.03
C LEU A 60 -18.05 -7.09 5.26
N GLU A 61 -18.28 -8.38 5.52
CA GLU A 61 -17.49 -9.48 4.93
C GLU A 61 -17.58 -9.55 3.40
N ASP A 62 -18.73 -9.22 2.82
CA ASP A 62 -18.97 -9.19 1.38
C ASP A 62 -18.05 -8.20 0.65
N ARG A 63 -17.69 -7.10 1.32
CA ARG A 63 -16.73 -6.09 0.84
C ARG A 63 -15.28 -6.54 0.90
N TYR A 64 -14.99 -7.70 1.50
CA TYR A 64 -13.65 -8.24 1.67
C TYR A 64 -13.31 -9.40 0.73
N THR A 65 -14.29 -9.88 -0.06
CA THR A 65 -14.08 -10.87 -1.12
C THR A 65 -13.03 -10.41 -2.14
N THR A 66 -12.41 -11.35 -2.85
CA THR A 66 -11.48 -11.04 -3.96
C THR A 66 -12.12 -10.10 -4.99
N ALA A 67 -13.36 -10.37 -5.40
CA ALA A 67 -14.07 -9.56 -6.37
C ALA A 67 -14.31 -8.13 -5.85
N ALA A 68 -14.80 -7.96 -4.62
CA ALA A 68 -15.06 -6.64 -4.05
C ALA A 68 -13.78 -5.82 -3.84
N ARG A 69 -12.71 -6.43 -3.33
CA ARG A 69 -11.42 -5.75 -3.16
C ARG A 69 -10.80 -5.35 -4.49
N LYS A 70 -10.90 -6.21 -5.51
CA LYS A 70 -10.44 -5.91 -6.86
C LYS A 70 -11.26 -4.78 -7.50
N ALA A 71 -12.58 -4.80 -7.33
CA ALA A 71 -13.47 -3.72 -7.77
C ALA A 71 -13.13 -2.38 -7.11
N GLY A 72 -12.69 -2.38 -5.84
CA GLY A 72 -12.20 -1.18 -5.16
C GLY A 72 -10.79 -0.74 -5.57
N ALA A 73 -9.93 -1.67 -6.03
CA ALA A 73 -8.57 -1.37 -6.46
C ALA A 73 -8.53 -0.57 -7.77
N TRP A 74 -9.41 -0.86 -8.73
CA TRP A 74 -9.51 -0.14 -10.01
C TRP A 74 -9.67 1.38 -9.85
N PRO A 75 -10.74 1.89 -9.18
CA PRO A 75 -10.93 3.34 -9.02
C PRO A 75 -9.85 3.97 -8.13
N LEU A 76 -9.28 3.23 -7.18
CA LEU A 76 -8.14 3.70 -6.37
C LEU A 76 -6.94 4.05 -7.26
N PHE A 77 -6.57 3.17 -8.19
CA PHE A 77 -5.42 3.41 -9.06
C PHE A 77 -5.71 4.37 -10.22
N GLN A 78 -6.94 4.42 -10.72
CA GLN A 78 -7.37 5.51 -11.60
C GLN A 78 -7.19 6.86 -10.90
N ARG A 79 -7.60 6.97 -9.64
CA ARG A 79 -7.39 8.19 -8.85
C ARG A 79 -5.90 8.51 -8.63
N CYS A 80 -5.05 7.49 -8.41
CA CYS A 80 -3.60 7.67 -8.33
C CYS A 80 -3.04 8.25 -9.64
N ARG A 81 -3.47 7.72 -10.79
CA ARG A 81 -3.07 8.20 -12.12
C ARG A 81 -3.48 9.65 -12.32
N ASP A 82 -4.75 9.98 -12.06
CA ASP A 82 -5.27 11.34 -12.25
C ASP A 82 -4.52 12.38 -11.42
N LEU A 83 -4.14 12.03 -10.18
CA LEU A 83 -3.35 12.90 -9.31
C LEU A 83 -1.91 13.06 -9.82
N ALA A 84 -1.28 11.99 -10.27
CA ALA A 84 0.06 12.04 -10.85
C ALA A 84 0.09 12.84 -12.17
N ASP A 85 -0.94 12.72 -13.01
CA ASP A 85 -1.11 13.52 -14.22
C ASP A 85 -1.30 15.01 -13.91
N GLN A 86 -1.80 15.36 -12.71
CA GLN A 86 -1.86 16.74 -12.17
C GLN A 86 -0.54 17.19 -11.52
N GLY A 87 0.56 16.43 -11.65
CA GLY A 87 1.85 16.77 -11.06
C GLY A 87 2.01 16.40 -9.58
N LYS A 88 1.02 15.74 -8.95
CA LYS A 88 1.06 15.43 -7.52
C LYS A 88 1.70 14.07 -7.26
N ASP A 89 2.63 14.03 -6.31
CA ASP A 89 3.11 12.75 -5.79
C ASP A 89 1.99 12.06 -4.99
N VAL A 90 1.90 10.74 -5.12
CA VAL A 90 0.88 9.92 -4.46
C VAL A 90 1.58 8.80 -3.70
N VAL A 91 1.29 8.67 -2.42
CA VAL A 91 1.65 7.50 -1.63
C VAL A 91 0.39 6.66 -1.46
N CYS A 92 0.38 5.47 -2.06
CA CYS A 92 -0.75 4.55 -1.99
C CYS A 92 -0.39 3.33 -1.12
N CYS A 93 -1.15 3.09 -0.06
CA CYS A 93 -0.99 1.93 0.82
C CYS A 93 -2.18 0.99 0.66
N SER A 94 -2.00 -0.13 -0.03
CA SER A 94 -3.07 -1.12 -0.21
C SER A 94 -2.50 -2.53 -0.38
N ILE A 95 -3.31 -3.55 -0.11
CA ILE A 95 -2.92 -4.92 -0.47
C ILE A 95 -2.85 -4.99 -2.01
N SER A 96 -3.98 -4.87 -2.71
CA SER A 96 -4.09 -4.80 -4.20
C SER A 96 -3.08 -5.66 -4.99
N MET A 97 -2.75 -6.86 -4.48
CA MET A 97 -1.81 -7.79 -5.11
C MET A 97 -2.53 -8.61 -6.19
N TYR A 98 -3.06 -7.92 -7.19
CA TYR A 98 -3.70 -8.49 -8.37
C TYR A 98 -2.86 -8.18 -9.60
N SER A 99 -2.50 -9.20 -10.39
CA SER A 99 -1.56 -9.07 -11.50
C SER A 99 -2.04 -8.07 -12.55
N ASP A 100 -3.33 -8.10 -12.87
CA ASP A 100 -3.94 -7.22 -13.85
C ASP A 100 -4.00 -5.76 -13.40
N ILE A 101 -4.28 -5.51 -12.11
CA ILE A 101 -4.19 -4.16 -11.54
C ILE A 101 -2.75 -3.63 -11.62
N ARG A 102 -1.76 -4.43 -11.19
CA ARG A 102 -0.36 -4.00 -11.19
C ARG A 102 0.17 -3.82 -12.62
N GLN A 103 -0.28 -4.65 -13.56
CA GLN A 103 0.05 -4.51 -14.98
C GLN A 103 -0.52 -3.21 -15.54
N TRP A 104 -1.82 -2.96 -15.32
CA TRP A 104 -2.45 -1.72 -15.75
C TRP A 104 -1.72 -0.49 -15.19
N ASN A 105 -1.35 -0.53 -13.90
CA ASN A 105 -0.58 0.57 -13.28
C ASN A 105 0.74 0.84 -14.02
N ARG A 106 1.52 -0.21 -14.33
CA ARG A 106 2.79 -0.07 -15.06
C ARG A 106 2.60 0.50 -16.46
N GLU A 107 1.53 0.13 -17.14
CA GLU A 107 1.23 0.56 -18.50
C GLU A 107 0.64 1.97 -18.57
N ASN A 108 -0.02 2.44 -17.50
CA ASN A 108 -0.81 3.67 -17.52
C ASN A 108 -0.29 4.79 -16.61
N ILE A 109 0.63 4.51 -15.70
CA ILE A 109 1.20 5.50 -14.77
C ILE A 109 2.70 5.62 -15.07
N GLU A 110 3.09 6.75 -15.68
CA GLU A 110 4.46 7.00 -16.15
C GLU A 110 5.52 6.86 -15.04
N ASN A 111 5.28 7.52 -13.90
CA ASN A 111 6.17 7.49 -12.73
C ASN A 111 5.65 6.52 -11.66
N TYR A 112 5.40 5.27 -12.02
CA TYR A 112 4.95 4.24 -11.10
C TYR A 112 6.12 3.54 -10.38
N ARG A 113 6.10 3.57 -9.04
CA ARG A 113 7.07 2.92 -8.16
C ARG A 113 6.34 1.91 -7.28
N GLU A 114 6.57 0.64 -7.53
CA GLU A 114 5.98 -0.46 -6.74
C GLU A 114 6.95 -0.86 -5.63
N ILE A 115 6.50 -0.74 -4.38
CA ILE A 115 7.25 -1.09 -3.17
C ILE A 115 6.56 -2.27 -2.50
N TYR A 116 7.17 -3.46 -2.59
CA TYR A 116 6.63 -4.65 -1.97
C TYR A 116 7.18 -4.83 -0.56
N ILE A 117 6.31 -4.68 0.45
CA ILE A 117 6.62 -5.00 1.84
C ILE A 117 6.33 -6.48 2.07
N LYS A 118 7.40 -7.28 2.05
CA LYS A 118 7.37 -8.72 2.26
C LYS A 118 7.63 -9.03 3.73
N VAL A 119 6.80 -9.92 4.28
CA VAL A 119 6.89 -10.37 5.67
C VAL A 119 6.58 -11.86 5.68
N THR A 120 7.32 -12.63 6.47
CA THR A 120 7.05 -14.06 6.63
C THR A 120 5.69 -14.30 7.27
N ARG A 121 5.09 -15.47 6.98
CA ARG A 121 3.83 -15.86 7.64
C ARG A 121 3.98 -15.91 9.15
N GLU A 122 5.07 -16.47 9.67
CA GLU A 122 5.33 -16.52 11.11
C GLU A 122 5.25 -15.14 11.77
N THR A 123 5.93 -14.15 11.19
CA THR A 123 5.89 -12.78 11.71
C THR A 123 4.49 -12.17 11.63
N LEU A 124 3.73 -12.40 10.55
CA LEU A 124 2.35 -11.90 10.42
C LEU A 124 1.43 -12.48 11.51
N TYR A 125 1.51 -13.78 11.75
CA TYR A 125 0.76 -14.47 12.80
C TYR A 125 1.18 -14.02 14.20
N LYS A 126 2.48 -13.76 14.42
CA LYS A 126 2.97 -13.23 15.71
C LYS A 126 2.49 -11.80 15.96
N ARG A 127 2.46 -10.95 14.92
CA ARG A 127 2.02 -9.55 15.04
C ARG A 127 0.53 -9.43 15.29
N ASP A 128 -0.27 -10.18 14.51
CA ASP A 128 -1.73 -10.24 14.53
C ASP A 128 -2.49 -8.98 14.99
N GLN A 129 -2.04 -7.81 14.52
CA GLN A 129 -2.45 -6.51 15.05
C GLN A 129 -3.96 -6.24 14.93
N LYS A 130 -4.60 -6.90 13.96
CA LYS A 130 -6.03 -6.77 13.65
C LYS A 130 -6.84 -7.99 14.07
N LYS A 131 -6.22 -8.95 14.78
CA LYS A 131 -6.80 -10.25 15.10
C LYS A 131 -7.31 -11.00 13.86
N LEU A 132 -6.70 -10.79 12.70
CA LEU A 132 -7.13 -11.40 11.44
C LEU A 132 -6.58 -12.82 11.28
N TYR A 133 -5.44 -13.13 11.90
CA TYR A 133 -4.76 -14.41 11.77
C TYR A 133 -5.15 -15.40 12.87
N SER A 134 -5.51 -14.91 14.07
CA SER A 134 -5.98 -15.75 15.18
C SER A 134 -7.51 -15.90 15.26
N SER A 135 -8.28 -15.12 14.50
CA SER A 135 -9.75 -15.22 14.51
C SER A 135 -10.28 -16.14 13.42
N SER A 136 -11.59 -16.43 13.49
CA SER A 136 -12.33 -17.09 12.42
C SER A 136 -12.72 -16.14 11.28
N ALA A 137 -11.99 -15.03 11.09
CA ALA A 137 -12.26 -14.07 10.03
C ALA A 137 -12.15 -14.75 8.65
N LYS A 138 -13.17 -14.57 7.84
CA LYS A 138 -13.18 -15.01 6.44
C LYS A 138 -12.62 -13.92 5.54
N ASN A 139 -12.26 -14.28 4.32
CA ASN A 139 -11.77 -13.38 3.29
C ASN A 139 -10.45 -12.69 3.68
N VAL A 140 -9.51 -13.42 4.29
CA VAL A 140 -8.19 -12.93 4.67
C VAL A 140 -7.17 -13.32 3.59
N VAL A 141 -6.59 -12.29 2.96
CA VAL A 141 -5.58 -12.48 1.91
C VAL A 141 -4.33 -13.15 2.47
N GLY A 142 -3.91 -14.25 1.84
CA GLY A 142 -2.77 -15.06 2.25
C GLY A 142 -3.10 -16.13 3.30
N VAL A 143 -4.34 -16.20 3.78
CA VAL A 143 -4.86 -17.25 4.66
C VAL A 143 -5.86 -18.11 3.89
N ASP A 144 -7.07 -17.59 3.62
CA ASP A 144 -8.12 -18.27 2.86
C ASP A 144 -8.35 -17.69 1.46
N LEU A 145 -7.88 -16.46 1.19
CA LEU A 145 -7.87 -15.90 -0.16
C LEU A 145 -6.46 -15.92 -0.77
N PRO A 146 -6.32 -16.28 -2.07
CA PRO A 146 -5.05 -16.21 -2.76
C PRO A 146 -4.62 -14.75 -3.01
N TYR A 147 -3.35 -14.58 -3.36
CA TYR A 147 -2.80 -13.32 -3.83
C TYR A 147 -1.73 -13.57 -4.89
N ASP A 148 -1.57 -12.60 -5.79
CA ASP A 148 -0.53 -12.67 -6.80
C ASP A 148 0.72 -11.98 -6.25
N GLU A 149 1.69 -12.74 -5.76
CA GLU A 149 2.92 -12.16 -5.19
C GLU A 149 3.65 -11.28 -6.23
N PRO A 150 4.07 -10.06 -5.87
CA PRO A 150 4.79 -9.18 -6.80
C PRO A 150 6.13 -9.77 -7.26
N GLY A 151 6.29 -9.96 -8.57
CA GLY A 151 7.54 -10.47 -9.18
C GLY A 151 8.47 -9.39 -9.75
N HIS A 152 7.99 -8.17 -9.95
CA HIS A 152 8.73 -7.09 -10.64
C HIS A 152 8.52 -5.73 -9.96
N SER A 153 8.65 -5.70 -8.63
CA SER A 153 8.57 -4.44 -7.87
C SER A 153 9.84 -3.62 -8.06
N SER A 154 9.72 -2.29 -7.94
CA SER A 154 10.87 -1.38 -7.97
C SER A 154 11.84 -1.67 -6.82
N ILE A 155 11.29 -2.06 -5.66
CA ILE A 155 12.06 -2.53 -4.51
C ILE A 155 11.22 -3.49 -3.67
N VAL A 156 11.88 -4.51 -3.10
CA VAL A 156 11.30 -5.40 -2.09
C VAL A 156 11.92 -5.09 -0.74
N ILE A 157 11.09 -4.91 0.27
CA ILE A 157 11.47 -4.65 1.65
C ILE A 157 11.08 -5.85 2.48
N GLN A 158 12.06 -6.56 3.04
CA GLN A 158 11.78 -7.53 4.11
C GLN A 158 11.49 -6.74 5.38
N ASN A 159 10.38 -7.04 6.05
CA ASN A 159 9.95 -6.35 7.27
C ASN A 159 9.56 -7.35 8.36
N ASP A 160 10.47 -8.27 8.67
CA ASP A 160 10.29 -9.27 9.73
C ASP A 160 10.67 -8.75 11.13
N GLY A 161 11.25 -7.55 11.21
CA GLY A 161 11.56 -6.86 12.47
C GLY A 161 13.04 -6.50 12.64
N ASP A 162 13.87 -6.77 11.64
CA ASP A 162 15.33 -6.50 11.68
C ASP A 162 15.69 -5.01 11.58
N GLU A 163 14.81 -4.20 10.95
CA GLU A 163 14.99 -2.75 10.78
C GLU A 163 13.81 -1.98 11.39
N THR A 164 14.08 -0.78 11.92
CA THR A 164 13.01 0.14 12.33
C THR A 164 12.29 0.71 11.10
N PRO A 165 10.99 1.08 11.20
CA PRO A 165 10.28 1.74 10.11
C PRO A 165 10.98 3.00 9.58
N GLU A 166 11.61 3.79 10.46
CA GLU A 166 12.36 5.00 10.11
C GLU A 166 13.59 4.68 9.27
N SER A 167 14.31 3.60 9.61
CA SER A 167 15.48 3.14 8.86
C SER A 167 15.09 2.66 7.46
N ILE A 168 13.99 1.92 7.36
CA ILE A 168 13.41 1.50 6.08
C ILE A 168 13.07 2.74 5.22
N VAL A 169 12.41 3.74 5.82
CA VAL A 169 12.02 4.96 5.10
C VAL A 169 13.24 5.74 4.63
N GLU A 170 14.26 5.91 5.48
CA GLU A 170 15.51 6.59 5.10
C GLU A 170 16.19 5.90 3.90
N ARG A 171 16.19 4.56 3.88
CA ARG A 171 16.69 3.77 2.75
C ARG A 171 15.84 3.97 1.49
N LEU A 172 14.51 4.03 1.62
CA LEU A 172 13.61 4.32 0.49
C LEU A 172 13.81 5.72 -0.09
N ILE A 173 13.99 6.73 0.76
CA ILE A 173 14.27 8.11 0.33
C ILE A 173 15.58 8.13 -0.47
N ARG A 174 16.65 7.47 0.03
CA ARG A 174 17.93 7.35 -0.71
C ARG A 174 17.76 6.61 -2.03
N PHE A 175 17.06 5.47 -2.02
CA PHE A 175 16.87 4.62 -3.21
C PHE A 175 16.15 5.37 -4.34
N PHE A 176 15.15 6.19 -4.02
CA PHE A 176 14.44 7.00 -5.00
C PHE A 176 15.09 8.37 -5.27
N ASN A 177 16.32 8.61 -4.77
CA ASN A 177 17.05 9.87 -4.89
C ASN A 177 16.25 11.08 -4.39
N LEU A 178 15.59 10.89 -3.25
CA LEU A 178 14.68 11.87 -2.67
C LEU A 178 15.34 12.78 -1.62
N ASN A 179 16.67 12.82 -1.56
CA ASN A 179 17.44 13.60 -0.59
C ASN A 179 17.70 15.05 -1.01
N GLU A 180 17.66 15.35 -2.31
CA GLU A 180 17.92 16.69 -2.82
C GLU A 180 16.60 17.49 -2.94
N PRO A 181 16.57 18.77 -2.57
CA PRO A 181 15.40 19.63 -2.83
C PRO A 181 15.11 19.70 -4.33
N VAL A 182 13.83 19.76 -4.70
CA VAL A 182 13.38 19.93 -6.10
C VAL A 182 13.62 21.36 -6.55
#